data_AF-A0A0A6UJ87-F1
#
_entry.id   AF-A0A0A6UJ87-F1
#
_cell.length_a   1.000
_cell.length_b   1.000
_cell.length_c   1.000
_cell.angle_alpha   90.00
_cell.angle_beta   90.00
_cell.angle_gamma   90.00
#
_symmetry.space_group_name_H-M   'P 1'
#
loop_
_entity.id
_entity.type
_entity.pdbx_description
1 polymer ?
#
loop_
_entity_poly.entity_id
_entity_poly.type
_entity_poly.pdbx_seq_one_letter_code
_entity_poly.pdbx_strand_id
1 'polypeptide(L)'
;MTEPLERDDEEELGMPRAARETALALALGGLMVWPCGATMLSWLLVISSDSCGPDDPDLICSAHGQQLAGNIPIYGSIAAIVVGGAGMIAGPRFRALGLTLGYLVNLGCALTGVIIAHS
;
A
#
# COMPACT_ATOMS: atom_id res chain seq x y z
N MET A 1 -2.37 39.85 41.81
CA MET A 1 -0.94 39.48 42.03
C MET A 1 -0.98 38.29 42.98
N THR A 2 -0.92 37.03 42.56
CA THR A 2 -0.67 36.35 41.29
C THR A 2 -1.39 35.00 41.42
N GLU A 3 -2.32 34.70 40.53
CA GLU A 3 -2.93 33.36 40.41
C GLU A 3 -1.84 32.35 40.00
N PRO A 4 -1.83 31.13 40.58
CA PRO A 4 -0.95 30.07 40.12
C PRO A 4 -1.47 29.54 38.78
N LEU A 5 -0.66 29.73 37.74
CA LEU A 5 -0.83 29.13 36.43
C LEU A 5 -0.50 27.63 36.60
N GLU A 6 -1.52 26.82 36.91
CA GLU A 6 -1.44 25.36 36.85
C GLU A 6 -1.14 24.95 35.41
N ARG A 7 0.12 24.58 35.23
CA ARG A 7 0.67 23.75 34.16
C ARG A 7 -0.09 22.42 34.15
N ASP A 8 -0.71 22.11 33.02
CA ASP A 8 -0.81 20.76 32.45
C ASP A 8 -0.93 20.88 30.93
N ASP A 9 0.12 21.48 30.34
CA ASP A 9 0.40 21.47 28.90
C ASP A 9 0.86 20.07 28.42
N GLU A 10 0.22 18.98 28.84
CA GLU A 10 0.58 17.62 28.39
C GLU A 10 -0.66 16.71 28.31
N GLU A 11 -1.70 17.14 27.59
CA GLU A 11 -2.40 16.18 26.72
C GLU A 11 -1.42 15.76 25.59
N GLU A 12 -0.33 15.10 26.00
CA GLU A 12 0.30 14.06 25.21
C GLU A 12 -0.85 13.31 24.57
N LEU A 13 -0.81 13.18 23.25
CA LEU A 13 -1.70 12.38 22.43
C LEU A 13 -1.68 10.93 22.94
N GLY A 14 -2.34 10.71 24.08
CA GLY A 14 -2.29 9.56 24.96
C GLY A 14 -3.21 8.52 24.42
N MET A 15 -2.93 8.11 23.18
CA MET A 15 -3.63 7.01 22.56
C MET A 15 -3.36 5.79 23.44
N PRO A 16 -4.42 5.17 24.02
CA PRO A 16 -4.24 4.02 24.89
C PRO A 16 -3.44 2.96 24.13
N ARG A 17 -2.50 2.29 24.79
CA ARG A 17 -1.60 1.31 24.13
C ARG A 17 -2.38 0.31 23.26
N ALA A 18 -3.56 -0.09 23.71
CA ALA A 18 -4.51 -0.90 22.96
C ALA A 18 -4.93 -0.29 21.61
N ALA A 19 -5.27 1.00 21.56
CA ALA A 19 -5.64 1.68 20.32
C ALA A 19 -4.44 1.84 19.36
N ARG A 20 -3.22 2.02 19.89
CA ARG A 20 -2.01 2.06 19.06
C ARG A 20 -1.69 0.69 18.45
N GLU A 21 -1.91 -0.38 19.20
CA GLU A 21 -1.74 -1.75 18.72
C GLU A 21 -2.78 -2.14 17.67
N THR A 22 -4.05 -1.76 17.86
CA THR A 22 -5.09 -2.00 16.85
C THR A 22 -4.86 -1.21 15.57
N ALA A 23 -4.47 0.07 15.67
CA ALA A 23 -4.11 0.87 14.50
C ALA A 23 -2.95 0.25 13.71
N LEU A 24 -1.97 -0.30 14.42
CA LEU A 24 -0.84 -0.99 13.80
C LEU A 24 -1.23 -2.29 13.12
N ALA A 25 -2.07 -3.09 13.78
CA ALA A 25 -2.61 -4.32 13.21
C ALA A 25 -3.46 -4.04 11.96
N LEU A 26 -4.26 -2.95 11.97
CA LEU A 26 -5.04 -2.52 10.81
C LEU A 26 -4.14 -2.03 9.66
N ALA A 27 -3.07 -1.29 9.95
CA ALA A 27 -2.12 -0.83 8.93
C ALA A 27 -1.37 -2.00 8.28
N LEU A 28 -0.90 -2.96 9.07
CA LEU A 28 -0.28 -4.19 8.55
C LEU A 28 -1.30 -5.05 7.80
N GLY A 29 -2.52 -5.17 8.33
CA GLY A 29 -3.62 -5.88 7.69
C GLY A 29 -3.96 -5.29 6.33
N GLY A 30 -4.07 -3.96 6.23
CA GLY A 30 -4.30 -3.27 4.96
C GLY A 30 -3.16 -3.49 3.96
N LEU A 31 -1.92 -3.45 4.42
CA LEU A 31 -0.74 -3.71 3.59
C LEU A 31 -0.72 -5.16 3.05
N MET A 32 -1.19 -6.13 3.84
CA MET A 32 -1.29 -7.55 3.49
C MET A 32 -2.53 -7.91 2.67
N VAL A 33 -3.65 -7.19 2.82
CA VAL A 33 -4.88 -7.42 2.05
C VAL A 33 -4.75 -6.88 0.62
N TRP A 34 -4.02 -5.78 0.44
CA TRP A 34 -3.79 -5.18 -0.87
C TRP A 34 -3.25 -6.15 -1.96
N PRO A 35 -2.21 -6.98 -1.72
CA PRO A 35 -1.74 -7.93 -2.73
C PRO A 35 -2.81 -8.91 -3.19
N CYS A 36 -3.73 -9.33 -2.31
CA CYS A 36 -4.87 -10.16 -2.73
C CYS A 36 -5.72 -9.42 -3.77
N GLY A 37 -6.02 -8.14 -3.53
CA GLY A 37 -6.71 -7.28 -4.51
C GLY A 37 -5.94 -7.13 -5.82
N ALA A 38 -4.62 -6.92 -5.76
CA ALA A 38 -3.76 -6.80 -6.93
C ALA A 38 -3.69 -8.10 -7.77
N THR A 39 -3.67 -9.26 -7.10
CA THR A 39 -3.73 -10.57 -7.80
C THR A 39 -5.09 -10.80 -8.45
N MET A 40 -6.17 -10.40 -7.79
CA MET A 40 -7.52 -10.47 -8.34
C MET A 40 -7.65 -9.56 -9.58
N LEU A 41 -7.11 -8.34 -9.51
CA LEU A 41 -7.10 -7.39 -10.62
C LEU A 41 -6.26 -7.91 -11.80
N SER A 42 -5.09 -8.52 -11.53
CA SER A 42 -4.27 -9.17 -12.56
C SER A 42 -5.03 -10.27 -13.29
N TRP A 43 -5.79 -11.07 -12.54
CA TRP A 43 -6.58 -12.16 -13.11
C TRP A 43 -7.75 -11.64 -13.96
N LEU A 44 -8.38 -10.54 -13.55
CA LEU A 44 -9.42 -9.86 -14.33
C LEU A 44 -8.87 -9.27 -15.63
N LEU A 45 -7.64 -8.73 -15.62
CA LEU A 45 -7.00 -8.22 -16.85
C LEU A 45 -6.83 -9.33 -17.91
N VAL A 46 -6.42 -10.54 -17.49
CA VAL A 46 -6.28 -11.70 -18.39
C VAL A 46 -7.60 -12.12 -19.02
N ILE A 47 -8.72 -11.98 -18.31
CA ILE A 47 -10.04 -12.33 -18.85
C ILE A 47 -10.54 -11.24 -19.82
N SER A 48 -10.16 -9.98 -19.59
CA SER A 48 -10.57 -8.88 -20.47
C SER A 48 -9.87 -8.87 -21.85
N SER A 49 -8.69 -9.47 -22.02
CA SER A 49 -8.01 -9.51 -23.34
C SER A 49 -8.77 -10.27 -24.41
N ASP A 50 -9.59 -11.25 -24.06
CA ASP A 50 -10.33 -12.06 -25.04
C ASP A 50 -11.40 -11.23 -25.78
N SER A 51 -11.65 -9.99 -25.35
CA SER A 51 -12.62 -9.06 -25.95
C SER A 51 -12.00 -7.90 -26.72
N CYS A 52 -10.68 -7.93 -27.00
CA CYS A 52 -10.00 -6.82 -27.67
C CYS A 52 -10.56 -6.55 -29.09
N GLY A 53 -10.96 -5.30 -29.31
CA GLY A 53 -11.30 -4.74 -30.61
C GLY A 53 -10.08 -4.10 -31.29
N PRO A 54 -10.22 -3.68 -32.56
CA PRO A 54 -9.13 -3.10 -33.36
C PRO A 54 -8.62 -1.74 -32.85
N ASP A 55 -9.35 -1.10 -31.92
CA ASP A 55 -8.99 0.21 -31.34
C ASP A 55 -8.41 0.10 -29.91
N ASP A 56 -8.27 -1.12 -29.36
CA ASP A 56 -7.76 -1.33 -28.01
C ASP A 56 -6.23 -1.24 -27.96
N PRO A 57 -5.65 -0.74 -26.85
CA PRO A 57 -4.20 -0.58 -26.72
C PRO A 57 -3.48 -1.93 -26.78
N ASP A 58 -2.46 -2.02 -27.66
CA ASP A 58 -1.62 -3.21 -27.89
C ASP A 58 -1.03 -3.82 -26.59
N LEU A 59 -0.84 -3.01 -25.55
CA LEU A 59 -0.32 -3.49 -24.26
C LEU A 59 -1.34 -4.28 -23.44
N ILE A 60 -2.64 -3.96 -23.50
CA ILE A 60 -3.68 -4.77 -22.83
C ILE A 60 -3.93 -6.07 -23.59
N CYS A 61 -3.80 -6.03 -24.92
CA CYS A 61 -4.12 -7.17 -25.78
C CYS A 61 -2.91 -8.11 -26.02
N SER A 62 -1.69 -7.67 -25.67
CA SER A 62 -0.50 -8.52 -25.68
C SER A 62 -0.30 -9.23 -24.35
N ALA A 63 -0.03 -10.53 -24.40
CA ALA A 63 0.29 -11.35 -23.22
C ALA A 63 1.42 -10.75 -22.36
N HIS A 64 2.35 -10.04 -23.01
CA HIS A 64 3.48 -9.39 -22.36
C HIS A 64 3.07 -8.16 -21.54
N GLY A 65 2.19 -7.30 -22.06
CA GLY A 65 1.74 -6.10 -21.34
C GLY A 65 0.81 -6.45 -20.18
N GLN A 66 0.00 -7.50 -20.30
CA GLN A 66 -0.80 -8.02 -19.19
C GLN A 66 0.02 -8.60 -18.05
N GLN A 67 1.03 -9.42 -18.39
CA GLN A 67 1.97 -9.92 -17.38
C GLN A 67 2.66 -8.76 -16.69
N LEU A 68 3.03 -7.70 -17.41
CA LEU A 68 3.69 -6.55 -16.81
C LEU A 68 2.76 -5.74 -15.90
N ALA A 69 1.53 -5.47 -16.36
CA ALA A 69 0.51 -4.74 -15.61
C ALA A 69 0.08 -5.48 -14.33
N GLY A 70 0.11 -6.82 -14.34
CA GLY A 70 -0.16 -7.64 -13.16
C GLY A 70 1.05 -7.85 -12.24
N ASN A 71 2.23 -8.10 -12.81
CA ASN A 71 3.42 -8.42 -12.02
C ASN A 71 3.98 -7.20 -11.28
N ILE A 72 3.93 -6.00 -11.86
CA ILE A 72 4.43 -4.78 -11.20
C ILE A 72 3.74 -4.52 -9.86
N PRO A 73 2.41 -4.49 -9.76
CA PRO A 73 1.73 -4.31 -8.48
C PRO A 73 1.99 -5.47 -7.51
N ILE A 74 2.13 -6.72 -7.97
CA ILE A 74 2.45 -7.86 -7.11
C ILE A 74 3.85 -7.71 -6.49
N TYR A 75 4.88 -7.48 -7.31
CA TYR A 75 6.25 -7.29 -6.81
C TYR A 75 6.35 -6.03 -5.94
N GLY A 76 5.61 -4.98 -6.30
CA GLY A 76 5.46 -3.77 -5.50
C GLY A 76 4.86 -4.03 -4.13
N SER A 77 3.81 -4.86 -4.04
CA SER A 77 3.21 -5.26 -2.77
C SER A 77 4.14 -6.09 -1.90
N ILE A 78 4.92 -7.01 -2.50
CA ILE A 78 5.92 -7.79 -1.76
C ILE A 78 7.00 -6.86 -1.19
N ALA A 79 7.53 -5.95 -2.01
CA ALA A 79 8.50 -4.96 -1.57
C ALA A 79 7.93 -4.04 -0.47
N ALA A 80 6.67 -3.61 -0.62
CA ALA A 80 5.96 -2.81 0.35
C ALA A 80 5.83 -3.52 1.72
N ILE A 81 5.47 -4.81 1.71
CA ILE A 81 5.39 -5.64 2.93
C ILE A 81 6.76 -5.77 3.59
N VAL A 82 7.83 -6.01 2.81
CA VAL A 82 9.20 -6.11 3.34
C VAL A 82 9.63 -4.80 3.99
N VAL A 83 9.39 -3.66 3.34
CA VAL A 83 9.75 -2.33 3.86
C VAL A 83 8.92 -1.98 5.11
N GLY A 84 7.61 -2.23 5.07
CA GLY A 84 6.72 -2.05 6.21
C GLY A 84 7.12 -2.93 7.40
N GLY A 85 7.40 -4.20 7.15
CA GLY A 85 7.87 -5.17 8.14
C GLY A 85 9.23 -4.82 8.72
N ALA A 86 10.17 -4.35 7.89
CA ALA A 86 11.48 -3.90 8.35
C ALA A 86 11.37 -2.71 9.33
N GLY A 87 10.50 -1.74 9.04
CA GLY A 87 10.23 -0.63 9.95
C GLY A 87 9.58 -1.08 11.28
N MET A 88 8.82 -2.18 11.25
CA MET A 88 8.26 -2.79 12.45
C MET A 88 9.32 -3.42 13.36
N ILE A 89 10.28 -4.12 12.76
CA ILE A 89 11.39 -4.79 13.46
C ILE A 89 12.41 -3.77 13.99
N ALA A 90 12.67 -2.69 13.23
CA ALA A 90 13.65 -1.67 13.60
C ALA A 90 13.28 -0.83 14.84
N GLY A 91 12.03 -0.94 15.33
CA GLY A 91 11.59 -0.37 16.60
C GLY A 91 10.59 0.78 16.48
N PRO A 92 10.05 1.27 17.62
CA PRO A 92 8.87 2.16 17.66
C PRO A 92 9.01 3.47 16.87
N ARG A 93 10.23 4.00 16.79
CA ARG A 93 10.57 5.22 16.05
C ARG A 93 10.43 5.05 14.53
N PHE A 94 10.65 3.85 14.01
CA PHE A 94 10.69 3.57 12.58
C PHE A 94 9.40 2.94 12.04
N ARG A 95 8.47 2.52 12.91
CA ARG A 95 7.20 1.88 12.50
C ARG A 95 6.39 2.73 11.53
N ALA A 96 6.18 4.00 11.88
CA ALA A 96 5.42 4.93 11.04
C ALA A 96 6.13 5.15 9.70
N LEU A 97 7.45 5.40 9.72
CA LEU A 97 8.23 5.62 8.51
C LEU A 97 8.20 4.41 7.58
N GLY A 98 8.40 3.20 8.12
CA GLY A 98 8.40 1.96 7.34
C GLY A 98 7.04 1.64 6.74
N LEU A 99 5.96 1.81 7.51
CA LEU A 99 4.60 1.66 6.98
C LEU A 99 4.29 2.68 5.89
N THR A 100 4.63 3.96 6.10
CA THR A 100 4.43 5.00 5.09
C THR A 100 5.21 4.70 3.82
N LEU A 101 6.48 4.32 3.92
CA LEU A 101 7.29 3.90 2.77
C LEU A 101 6.69 2.67 2.08
N GLY A 102 6.25 1.67 2.84
CA GLY A 102 5.56 0.50 2.30
C GLY A 102 4.32 0.90 1.50
N TYR A 103 3.46 1.74 2.06
CA TYR A 103 2.27 2.24 1.35
C TYR A 103 2.61 3.06 0.11
N LEU A 104 3.65 3.91 0.15
CA LEU A 104 4.08 4.68 -1.01
C LEU A 104 4.60 3.78 -2.14
N VAL A 105 5.38 2.75 -1.81
CA VAL A 105 5.82 1.75 -2.79
C VAL A 105 4.61 1.04 -3.39
N ASN A 106 3.67 0.62 -2.55
CA ASN A 106 2.47 -0.09 -3.00
C ASN A 106 1.60 0.78 -3.93
N LEU A 107 1.40 2.05 -3.55
CA LEU A 107 0.66 3.03 -4.34
C LEU A 107 1.36 3.34 -5.66
N GLY A 108 2.68 3.53 -5.64
CA GLY A 108 3.48 3.76 -6.84
C GLY A 108 3.37 2.61 -7.84
N CYS A 109 3.56 1.37 -7.38
CA CYS A 109 3.45 0.19 -8.24
C CYS A 109 2.02 -0.05 -8.75
N ALA A 110 1.00 0.24 -7.95
CA ALA A 110 -0.39 0.19 -8.40
C ALA A 110 -0.66 1.23 -9.51
N LEU A 111 -0.21 2.47 -9.32
CA LEU A 111 -0.31 3.52 -10.34
C LEU A 111 0.44 3.15 -11.61
N THR A 112 1.64 2.60 -11.52
CA THR A 112 2.38 2.12 -12.70
C THR A 112 1.62 1.03 -13.45
N GLY A 113 1.03 0.06 -12.74
CA GLY A 113 0.19 -0.97 -13.36
C GLY A 113 -1.03 -0.39 -14.08
N VAL A 114 -1.71 0.59 -13.48
CA VAL A 114 -2.85 1.28 -14.09
C VAL A 114 -2.42 2.10 -15.32
N ILE A 115 -1.29 2.81 -15.25
CA ILE A 115 -0.78 3.60 -16.38
C ILE A 115 -0.47 2.68 -17.56
N ILE A 116 0.18 1.54 -17.31
CA ILE A 116 0.50 0.56 -18.36
C ILE A 116 -0.77 -0.05 -18.97
N ALA A 117 -1.81 -0.26 -18.16
CA ALA A 117 -3.10 -0.71 -18.67
C ALA A 117 -3.77 0.35 -19.55
N HIS A 118 -3.59 1.65 -19.25
CA HIS A 118 -4.23 2.73 -20.02
C HIS A 118 -3.38 3.29 -21.18
N SER A 119 -2.15 2.80 -21.38
CA SER A 119 -1.22 3.23 -22.42
C SER A 119 -1.15 2.25 -23.58
#